data_AF-A0A382R7P2-F1
#
_entry.id   AF-A0A382R7P2-F1
#
_cell.length_a   1.000
_cell.length_b   1.000
_cell.length_c   1.000
_cell.angle_alpha   90.00
_cell.angle_beta   90.00
_cell.angle_gamma   90.00
#
_symmetry.space_group_name_H-M   'P 1'
#
loop_
_entity.id
_entity.type
_entity.pdbx_description
1 polymer ?
#
loop_
_entity_poly.entity_id
_entity_poly.type
_entity_poly.pdbx_seq_one_letter_code
_entity_poly.pdbx_strand_id
1 'polypeptide(L)'
;SGETSASWLRCLAGGRATIVTDLHHTIDVPALVTRGTWTPSPPVQLDKIAPIEKNASAATGGPSGLPLCVSIDIMDEENSLQVAMERLARDRALRRDLGNRAKSFWAAHHTLKHMQADYLRVISLALDSPTGVTPPLPHLRPDGLETARDILKDMGMSVDIFGSS
;
A
#
# COMPACT_ATOMS: atom_id res chain seq x y z
N SER A 1 -1.44 -0.92 -4.74
CA SER A 1 -0.96 0.18 -3.88
C SER A 1 -0.35 -0.40 -2.63
N GLY A 2 0.90 -0.01 -2.31
CA GLY A 2 1.55 -0.30 -1.03
C GLY A 2 0.72 0.24 0.15
N GLU A 3 1.07 -0.21 1.35
CA GLU A 3 0.28 -0.09 2.57
C GLU A 3 -0.37 1.29 2.76
N THR A 4 -1.70 1.33 2.66
CA THR A 4 -2.51 2.52 2.90
C THR A 4 -3.04 2.49 4.32
N SER A 5 -2.31 3.12 5.24
CA SER A 5 -2.86 3.44 6.55
C SER A 5 -4.16 4.25 6.38
N ALA A 6 -5.28 3.70 6.86
CA ALA A 6 -6.59 4.34 6.74
C ALA A 6 -6.65 5.69 7.49
N SER A 7 -5.89 5.81 8.59
CA SER A 7 -5.76 7.08 9.31
C SER A 7 -4.97 8.10 8.50
N TRP A 8 -3.92 7.68 7.81
CA TRP A 8 -3.15 8.54 6.93
C TRP A 8 -3.98 9.07 5.75
N LEU A 9 -4.76 8.20 5.09
CA LEU A 9 -5.67 8.61 4.01
C LEU A 9 -6.70 9.66 4.48
N ARG A 10 -7.20 9.55 5.72
CA ARG A 10 -8.09 10.57 6.31
C ARG A 10 -7.39 11.91 6.48
N CYS A 11 -6.11 11.91 6.87
CA CYS A 11 -5.31 13.13 6.94
C CYS A 11 -5.14 13.77 5.56
N LEU A 12 -4.89 12.98 4.51
CA LEU A 12 -4.80 13.49 3.14
C LEU A 12 -6.13 14.09 2.68
N ALA A 13 -7.25 13.40 2.90
CA ALA A 13 -8.60 13.89 2.59
C ALA A 13 -8.92 15.21 3.31
N GLY A 14 -8.46 15.34 4.57
CA GLY A 14 -8.57 16.54 5.37
C GLY A 14 -7.60 17.67 4.99
N GLY A 15 -6.74 17.46 3.99
CA GLY A 15 -5.73 18.42 3.55
C GLY A 15 -4.70 18.74 4.63
N ARG A 16 -4.32 17.75 5.43
CA ARG A 16 -3.31 17.89 6.49
C ARG A 16 -1.94 17.53 5.94
N ALA A 17 -0.94 18.36 6.27
CA ALA A 17 0.46 17.96 6.07
C ALA A 17 0.78 16.79 7.02
N THR A 18 1.42 15.75 6.49
CA THR A 18 1.75 14.52 7.23
C THR A 18 3.23 14.21 7.12
N ILE A 19 3.74 13.53 8.16
CA ILE A 19 5.05 12.89 8.17
C ILE A 19 4.81 11.39 8.07
N VAL A 20 5.59 10.70 7.24
CA VAL A 20 5.60 9.25 7.11
C VAL A 20 7.02 8.74 7.26
N THR A 21 7.16 7.52 7.72
CA THR A 21 8.44 6.83 7.76
C THR A 21 8.79 6.34 6.36
N ASP A 22 10.05 6.49 5.95
CA ASP A 22 10.60 5.97 4.70
C ASP A 22 10.66 4.44 4.75
N LEU A 23 9.61 3.78 4.24
CA LEU A 23 9.47 2.34 4.18
C LEU A 23 9.29 1.87 2.73
N HIS A 24 9.61 0.60 2.47
CA HIS A 24 9.49 0.05 1.12
C HIS A 24 8.08 0.19 0.52
N HIS A 25 7.04 0.09 1.35
CA HIS A 25 5.65 0.20 0.91
C HIS A 25 5.18 1.66 0.71
N THR A 26 5.97 2.67 1.08
CA THR A 26 5.68 4.09 0.85
C THR A 26 6.53 4.69 -0.28
N ILE A 27 7.35 3.89 -0.96
CA ILE A 27 8.30 4.37 -1.98
C ILE A 27 7.63 5.08 -3.17
N ASP A 28 6.39 4.68 -3.49
CA ASP A 28 5.61 5.24 -4.59
C ASP A 28 4.95 6.59 -4.25
N VAL A 29 5.08 7.04 -3.00
CA VAL A 29 4.48 8.28 -2.51
C VAL A 29 5.48 9.42 -2.69
N PRO A 30 5.17 10.45 -3.51
CA PRO A 30 6.04 11.63 -3.61
C PRO A 30 6.15 12.34 -2.27
N ALA A 31 7.36 12.45 -1.75
CA ALA A 31 7.61 13.02 -0.43
C ALA A 31 8.79 13.99 -0.43
N LEU A 32 8.88 14.85 0.59
CA LEU A 32 10.11 15.59 0.90
C LEU A 32 10.97 14.72 1.80
N VAL A 33 12.17 14.36 1.34
CA VAL A 33 13.09 13.50 2.09
C VAL A 33 13.94 14.34 3.04
N THR A 34 13.92 14.00 4.33
CA THR A 34 14.61 14.77 5.38
C THR A 34 16.07 14.37 5.61
N ARG A 35 16.66 13.49 4.77
CA ARG A 35 18.09 13.10 4.82
C ARG A 35 19.02 14.28 4.47
N GLY A 36 19.08 15.27 5.36
CA GLY A 36 19.93 16.46 5.30
C GLY A 36 19.55 17.54 4.29
N THR A 37 18.71 17.26 3.28
CA THR A 37 18.55 18.16 2.13
C THR A 37 17.13 18.68 1.89
N TRP A 38 16.08 18.06 2.46
CA TRP A 38 14.68 18.45 2.21
C TRP A 38 14.33 18.55 0.72
N THR A 39 14.84 17.59 -0.05
CA THR A 39 14.63 17.51 -1.48
C THR A 39 13.42 16.64 -1.79
N PRO A 40 12.71 16.90 -2.90
CA PRO A 40 11.72 15.95 -3.39
C PRO A 40 12.35 14.57 -3.55
N SER A 41 11.65 13.52 -3.12
CA SER A 41 12.02 12.14 -3.38
C SER A 41 12.22 11.98 -4.89
N PRO A 42 13.28 11.28 -5.33
CA PRO A 42 13.45 11.01 -6.75
C PRO A 42 12.18 10.33 -7.28
N PRO A 43 11.67 10.71 -8.45
CA PRO A 43 10.55 10.01 -9.04
C PRO A 43 10.94 8.54 -9.17
N VAL A 44 10.07 7.63 -8.70
CA VAL A 44 10.29 6.20 -8.89
C VAL A 44 10.40 5.95 -10.40
N GLN A 45 11.62 5.63 -10.87
CA GLN A 45 11.82 5.12 -12.21
C GLN A 45 11.20 3.72 -12.27
N LEU A 46 9.95 3.66 -12.69
CA LEU A 46 9.22 2.42 -12.92
C LEU A 46 9.83 1.56 -14.06
N ASP A 47 10.92 2.03 -14.69
CA ASP A 47 11.56 1.42 -15.86
C ASP A 47 12.56 0.28 -15.52
N LYS A 48 12.85 0.01 -14.24
CA LYS A 48 13.87 -0.99 -13.82
C LYS A 48 13.34 -2.18 -13.01
N ILE A 49 12.04 -2.45 -13.06
CA ILE A 49 11.50 -3.75 -12.62
C ILE A 49 11.34 -4.59 -13.90
N ALA A 50 12.07 -5.71 -13.99
CA ALA A 50 11.93 -6.68 -15.08
C ALA A 50 10.44 -7.04 -15.27
N PRO A 51 9.97 -7.22 -16.51
CA PRO A 51 8.54 -7.25 -16.80
C PRO A 51 7.91 -8.50 -16.19
N ILE A 52 7.23 -8.33 -15.06
CA ILE A 52 6.05 -9.14 -14.77
C ILE A 52 5.01 -8.63 -15.77
N GLU A 53 4.55 -9.54 -16.62
CA GLU A 53 3.81 -9.28 -17.85
C GLU A 53 2.83 -8.09 -17.74
N LYS A 54 3.05 -7.11 -18.62
CA LYS A 54 2.24 -5.90 -18.79
C LYS A 54 0.80 -6.31 -19.16
N ASN A 55 -0.06 -6.55 -18.19
CA ASN A 55 -1.51 -6.56 -18.36
C ASN A 55 -2.22 -6.19 -17.05
N ALA A 56 -1.93 -5.00 -16.53
CA ALA A 56 -2.79 -4.34 -15.55
C ALA A 56 -2.56 -2.82 -15.58
N SER A 57 -3.38 -2.15 -16.39
CA SER A 57 -3.73 -0.73 -16.30
C SER A 57 -2.57 0.26 -16.17
N ALA A 58 -2.20 0.86 -17.31
CA ALA A 58 -1.60 2.18 -17.33
C ALA A 58 -2.52 3.17 -16.60
N ALA A 59 -2.19 3.48 -15.34
CA ALA A 59 -2.67 4.67 -14.68
C ALA A 59 -1.96 5.87 -15.34
N THR A 60 -2.50 6.35 -16.45
CA THR A 60 -2.07 7.58 -17.11
C THR A 60 -2.41 8.77 -16.21
N GLY A 61 -1.45 9.12 -15.37
CA GLY A 61 -1.55 10.16 -14.36
C GLY A 61 -0.51 9.91 -13.29
N GLY A 62 0.76 9.86 -13.70
CA GLY A 62 1.88 9.78 -12.75
C GLY A 62 1.72 10.89 -11.71
N PRO A 63 2.11 10.64 -10.45
CA PRO A 63 1.98 11.64 -9.42
C PRO A 63 2.62 12.93 -9.92
N SER A 64 1.90 14.05 -9.80
CA SER A 64 2.53 15.36 -9.84
C SER A 64 3.82 15.24 -9.02
N GLY A 65 4.99 15.40 -9.63
CA GLY A 65 6.29 15.17 -8.96
C GLY A 65 6.55 16.09 -7.76
N LEU A 66 5.52 16.85 -7.36
CA LEU A 66 5.45 17.65 -6.18
C LEU A 66 5.14 16.78 -4.94
N PRO A 67 5.92 16.93 -3.87
CA PRO A 67 5.72 16.21 -2.63
C PRO A 67 4.32 16.39 -2.03
N LEU A 68 3.77 15.30 -1.49
CA LEU A 68 2.49 15.23 -0.77
C LEU A 68 2.68 15.22 0.75
N CYS A 69 3.79 14.64 1.20
CA CYS A 69 4.14 14.49 2.62
C CYS A 69 5.64 14.73 2.84
N VAL A 70 6.06 14.62 4.11
CA VAL A 70 7.47 14.56 4.51
C VAL A 70 7.80 13.10 4.83
N SER A 71 8.92 12.60 4.32
CA SER A 71 9.43 11.27 4.61
C SER A 71 10.65 11.35 5.51
N ILE A 72 10.63 10.63 6.63
CA ILE A 72 11.74 10.57 7.60
C ILE A 72 12.44 9.21 7.55
N ASP A 73 13.77 9.21 7.75
CA ASP A 73 14.55 7.97 7.77
C ASP A 73 14.29 7.20 9.06
N ILE A 74 13.89 5.93 8.95
CA ILE A 74 13.66 5.07 10.12
C ILE A 74 14.95 4.81 10.91
N MET A 75 16.11 4.87 10.25
CA MET A 75 17.41 4.66 10.90
C MET A 75 17.86 5.87 11.74
N ASP A 76 17.25 7.05 11.53
CA ASP A 76 17.52 8.30 12.25
C ASP A 76 16.20 8.97 12.67
N GLU A 77 15.24 8.15 13.13
CA GLU A 77 13.84 8.57 13.30
C GLU A 77 13.71 9.77 14.25
N GLU A 78 14.34 9.71 15.42
CA GLU A 78 14.22 10.75 16.47
C GLU A 78 14.62 12.13 15.93
N ASN A 79 15.83 12.23 15.37
CA ASN A 79 16.36 13.48 14.83
C ASN A 79 15.61 13.93 13.58
N SER A 80 15.30 13.01 12.66
CA SER A 80 14.55 13.31 11.45
C SER A 80 13.14 13.80 11.75
N LEU A 81 12.46 13.19 12.72
CA LEU A 81 11.13 13.59 13.17
C LEU A 81 11.18 14.96 13.85
N GLN A 82 12.15 15.21 14.72
CA GLN A 82 12.32 16.51 15.38
C GLN A 82 12.51 17.62 14.34
N VAL A 83 13.45 17.46 13.40
CA VAL A 83 13.71 18.43 12.33
C VAL A 83 12.46 18.64 11.47
N ALA A 84 11.75 17.56 11.15
CA ALA A 84 10.51 17.63 10.37
C ALA A 84 9.42 18.44 11.08
N MET A 85 9.21 18.14 12.36
CA MET A 85 8.21 18.81 13.21
C MET A 85 8.56 20.28 13.42
N GLU A 86 9.82 20.62 13.68
CA GLU A 86 10.26 22.01 13.86
C GLU A 86 10.03 22.84 12.59
N ARG A 87 10.39 22.31 11.42
CA ARG A 87 10.18 23.00 10.15
C ARG A 87 8.68 23.17 9.87
N LEU A 88 7.90 22.11 9.98
CA LEU A 88 6.46 22.19 9.76
C LEU A 88 5.80 23.15 10.75
N ALA A 89 6.26 23.20 12.01
CA ALA A 89 5.74 24.13 13.02
C ALA A 89 5.92 25.60 12.58
N ARG A 90 7.09 25.94 12.05
CA ARG A 90 7.47 27.31 11.65
C ARG A 90 6.94 27.70 10.26
N ASP A 91 6.85 26.75 9.34
CA ASP A 91 6.49 27.00 7.94
C ASP A 91 5.01 26.69 7.66
N ARG A 92 4.16 27.71 7.85
CA ARG A 92 2.72 27.60 7.56
C ARG A 92 2.43 27.44 6.06
N ALA A 93 3.25 28.03 5.19
CA ALA A 93 3.05 27.96 3.75
C ALA A 93 3.30 26.53 3.25
N LEU A 94 4.42 25.92 3.68
CA LEU A 94 4.73 24.53 3.37
C LEU A 94 3.63 23.56 3.82
N ARG A 95 3.13 23.70 5.05
CA ARG A 95 2.02 22.86 5.55
C ARG A 95 0.77 22.97 4.66
N ARG A 96 0.43 24.19 4.24
CA ARG A 96 -0.73 24.44 3.38
C ARG A 96 -0.52 23.79 2.01
N ASP A 97 0.67 23.95 1.43
CA ASP A 97 0.96 23.45 0.09
C ASP A 97 0.99 21.92 0.05
N LEU A 98 1.64 21.27 1.03
CA LEU A 98 1.59 19.81 1.22
C LEU A 98 0.15 19.33 1.39
N GLY A 99 -0.63 19.98 2.28
CA GLY A 99 -2.02 19.62 2.52
C GLY A 99 -2.92 19.74 1.28
N ASN A 100 -2.77 20.82 0.50
CA ASN A 100 -3.54 21.02 -0.73
C ASN A 100 -3.23 19.95 -1.79
N ARG A 101 -1.94 19.59 -1.94
CA ARG A 101 -1.51 18.54 -2.87
C ARG A 101 -2.01 17.18 -2.41
N ALA A 102 -1.85 16.86 -1.13
CA ALA A 102 -2.36 15.63 -0.51
C ALA A 102 -3.87 15.46 -0.72
N LYS A 103 -4.65 16.52 -0.52
CA LYS A 103 -6.10 16.49 -0.76
C LYS A 103 -6.45 16.27 -2.22
N SER A 104 -5.72 16.92 -3.12
CA SER A 104 -5.91 16.76 -4.56
C SER A 104 -5.59 15.33 -5.01
N PHE A 105 -4.49 14.77 -4.51
CA PHE A 105 -4.10 13.38 -4.74
C PHE A 105 -5.16 12.40 -4.19
N TRP A 106 -5.63 12.62 -2.96
CA TRP A 106 -6.69 11.79 -2.38
C TRP A 106 -7.98 11.82 -3.22
N ALA A 107 -8.41 13.01 -3.66
CA ALA A 107 -9.61 13.17 -4.47
C ALA A 107 -9.50 12.49 -5.85
N ALA A 108 -8.28 12.44 -6.40
CA ALA A 108 -8.01 11.81 -7.69
C ALA A 108 -7.89 10.28 -7.61
N HIS A 109 -7.40 9.72 -6.51
CA HIS A 109 -7.01 8.29 -6.47
C HIS A 109 -7.67 7.46 -5.36
N HIS A 110 -8.05 8.07 -4.23
CA HIS A 110 -8.40 7.35 -3.00
C HIS A 110 -9.85 7.51 -2.56
N THR A 111 -10.75 7.74 -3.51
CA THR A 111 -12.20 7.72 -3.28
C THR A 111 -12.76 6.29 -3.37
N LEU A 112 -13.90 6.03 -2.73
CA LEU A 112 -14.62 4.76 -2.86
C LEU A 112 -14.90 4.37 -4.32
N LYS A 113 -15.23 5.34 -5.18
CA LYS A 113 -15.49 5.10 -6.60
C LYS A 113 -14.26 4.51 -7.32
N HIS A 114 -13.08 5.06 -7.07
CA HIS A 114 -11.83 4.57 -7.66
C HIS A 114 -11.44 3.20 -7.10
N MET A 115 -11.58 2.99 -5.79
CA MET A 115 -11.37 1.69 -5.15
C MET A 115 -12.30 0.62 -5.74
N GLN A 116 -13.60 0.92 -5.89
CA GLN A 116 -14.56 0.01 -6.53
C GLN A 116 -14.17 -0.32 -7.98
N ALA A 117 -13.77 0.68 -8.76
CA ALA A 117 -13.35 0.49 -10.14
C ALA A 117 -12.13 -0.45 -10.24
N ASP A 118 -11.16 -0.32 -9.33
CA ASP A 118 -10.02 -1.22 -9.26
C ASP A 118 -10.42 -2.67 -8.93
N TYR A 119 -11.34 -2.88 -7.97
CA TYR A 119 -11.86 -4.22 -7.70
C TYR A 119 -12.55 -4.83 -8.92
N LEU A 120 -13.44 -4.08 -9.57
CA LEU A 120 -14.15 -4.57 -10.75
C LEU A 120 -13.17 -4.92 -11.88
N ARG A 121 -12.12 -4.12 -12.06
CA ARG A 121 -11.06 -4.41 -13.02
C ARG A 121 -10.32 -5.70 -12.70
N VAL A 122 -9.92 -5.90 -11.45
CA VAL A 122 -9.23 -7.14 -11.00
C VAL A 122 -10.15 -8.35 -11.13
N ILE A 123 -11.43 -8.22 -10.80
CA ILE A 123 -12.43 -9.29 -10.96
C ILE A 123 -12.59 -9.66 -12.44
N SER A 124 -12.72 -8.68 -13.35
CA SER A 124 -12.78 -8.95 -14.80
C SER A 124 -11.53 -9.69 -15.26
N LEU A 125 -10.34 -9.21 -14.90
CA LEU A 125 -9.07 -9.86 -15.22
C LEU A 125 -9.02 -11.31 -14.75
N ALA A 126 -9.56 -11.60 -13.56
CA ALA A 126 -9.63 -12.95 -13.02
C ALA A 126 -10.64 -13.85 -13.74
N LEU A 127 -11.81 -13.31 -14.11
CA LEU A 127 -12.83 -14.04 -14.88
C LEU A 127 -12.38 -14.33 -16.31
N ASP A 128 -11.62 -13.41 -16.91
CA ASP A 128 -11.12 -13.52 -18.28
C ASP A 128 -9.83 -14.37 -18.38
N SER A 129 -9.21 -14.71 -17.25
CA SER A 129 -8.00 -15.53 -17.19
C SER A 129 -8.37 -17.03 -17.13
N PRO A 130 -8.03 -17.84 -18.16
CA PRO A 130 -8.46 -19.24 -18.26
C PRO A 130 -7.74 -20.22 -17.31
N THR A 131 -7.07 -19.74 -16.27
CA THR A 131 -6.32 -20.58 -15.34
C THR A 131 -6.92 -20.52 -13.94
N GLY A 132 -7.53 -21.63 -13.52
CA GLY A 132 -7.80 -21.86 -12.10
C GLY A 132 -6.51 -21.63 -11.31
N VAL A 133 -6.53 -20.70 -10.36
CA VAL A 133 -5.38 -20.38 -9.53
C VAL A 133 -5.10 -21.58 -8.63
N THR A 134 -4.18 -22.45 -9.05
CA THR A 134 -3.62 -23.46 -8.16
C THR A 134 -2.72 -22.73 -7.16
N PRO A 135 -3.01 -22.75 -5.85
CA PRO A 135 -2.13 -22.10 -4.88
C PRO A 135 -0.72 -22.70 -4.98
N PRO A 136 0.33 -21.86 -5.06
CA PRO A 136 1.67 -22.30 -5.44
C PRO A 136 2.37 -23.13 -4.37
N LEU A 137 1.86 -23.15 -3.14
CA LEU A 137 2.48 -23.83 -2.00
C LEU A 137 1.51 -24.88 -1.41
N PRO A 138 1.98 -26.11 -1.10
CA PRO A 138 1.14 -27.16 -0.53
C PRO A 138 0.39 -26.75 0.75
N HIS A 139 1.01 -25.92 1.61
CA HIS A 139 0.43 -25.44 2.86
C HIS A 139 -0.59 -24.28 2.69
N LEU A 140 -0.78 -23.78 1.48
CA LEU A 140 -1.83 -22.82 1.13
C LEU A 140 -3.02 -23.48 0.44
N ARG A 141 -3.04 -24.83 0.39
CA ARG A 141 -4.21 -25.59 -0.07
C ARG A 141 -5.28 -25.56 1.02
N PRO A 142 -6.57 -25.49 0.66
CA PRO A 142 -7.68 -25.38 1.62
C PRO A 142 -8.01 -26.72 2.29
N ASP A 143 -7.05 -27.30 3.00
CA ASP A 143 -7.32 -28.43 3.90
C ASP A 143 -6.77 -28.16 5.30
N GLY A 144 -7.42 -27.24 6.01
CA GLY A 144 -7.08 -26.92 7.39
C GLY A 144 -7.35 -28.04 8.40
N LEU A 145 -7.88 -29.20 7.95
CA LEU A 145 -8.22 -30.34 8.79
C LEU A 145 -7.29 -31.54 8.57
N GLU A 146 -6.32 -31.45 7.66
CA GLU A 146 -5.37 -32.53 7.35
C GLU A 146 -4.64 -33.01 8.62
N THR A 147 -3.98 -32.10 9.33
CA THR A 147 -3.28 -32.42 10.59
C THR A 147 -4.21 -32.97 11.67
N ALA A 148 -5.44 -32.46 11.76
CA ALA A 148 -6.40 -32.92 12.75
C ALA A 148 -6.88 -34.35 12.46
N ARG A 149 -7.06 -34.70 11.17
CA ARG A 149 -7.40 -36.07 10.74
C ARG A 149 -6.27 -37.04 11.03
N ASP A 150 -5.01 -36.66 10.79
CA ASP A 150 -3.86 -37.53 11.07
C ASP A 150 -3.73 -37.85 12.56
N ILE A 151 -3.87 -36.85 13.43
CA ILE A 151 -3.80 -37.04 14.89
C ILE A 151 -4.95 -37.93 15.38
N LEU A 152 -6.19 -37.65 14.94
CA LEU A 152 -7.36 -38.38 15.41
C LEU A 152 -7.44 -39.80 14.87
N LYS A 153 -6.86 -40.06 13.69
CA LYS A 153 -6.76 -41.41 13.12
C LYS A 153 -5.99 -42.36 14.04
N ASP A 154 -4.89 -41.89 14.64
CA ASP A 154 -4.11 -42.67 15.62
C ASP A 154 -4.87 -42.92 16.92
N MET A 155 -5.87 -42.07 17.22
CA MET A 155 -6.74 -42.17 18.40
C MET A 155 -8.05 -42.91 18.12
N GLY A 156 -8.28 -43.39 16.89
CA GLY A 156 -9.53 -44.04 16.48
C GLY A 156 -10.75 -43.11 16.40
N MET A 157 -10.51 -41.81 16.23
CA MET A 157 -11.54 -40.75 16.18
C MET A 157 -11.57 -40.07 14.81
N SER A 158 -12.67 -39.37 14.49
CA SER A 158 -12.83 -38.63 13.22
C SER A 158 -13.20 -37.16 13.46
N VAL A 159 -12.75 -36.27 12.57
CA VAL A 159 -13.12 -34.84 12.54
C VAL A 159 -14.46 -34.62 11.80
N ASP A 160 -14.89 -35.59 10.99
CA ASP A 160 -16.11 -35.49 10.19
C ASP A 160 -17.34 -35.91 11.01
N ILE A 161 -17.85 -34.95 11.79
CA ILE A 161 -18.98 -35.16 12.72
C ILE A 161 -20.32 -35.27 11.98
N PHE A 162 -20.40 -34.72 10.77
CA PHE A 162 -21.55 -34.86 9.88
C PHE A 162 -21.12 -35.72 8.69
N GLY A 163 -21.65 -36.94 8.61
CA GLY A 163 -21.28 -37.90 7.58
C GLY A 163 -21.35 -37.33 6.16
N SER A 164 -20.38 -37.72 5.33
CA SER A 164 -20.29 -37.40 3.90
C SER A 164 -21.65 -37.53 3.18
N SER A 165 -22.13 -36.43 2.59
CA SER A 165 -23.05 -36.48 1.44
C SER A 165 -22.24 -36.40 0.15
#